data_AF-A0A443RD47-F1
#
_entry.id   AF-A0A443RD47-F1
#
_cell.length_a   1.000
_cell.length_b   1.000
_cell.length_c   1.000
_cell.angle_alpha   90.00
_cell.angle_beta   90.00
_cell.angle_gamma   90.00
#
_symmetry.space_group_name_H-M   'P 1'
#
loop_
_entity.id
_entity.type
_entity.pdbx_description
1 polymer ?
#
loop_
_entity_poly.entity_id
_entity_poly.type
_entity_poly.pdbx_seq_one_letter_code
_entity_poly.pdbx_strand_id
1 'polypeptide(L)'
;MKGMDCGDEYAIWIQKYLQGDDFRMMRYVQDLSLSDSRKWTGTKLGFNKDEKMVFHDANAVHVINNCSVADINNKIPEEEITYRRFRPNILIECEAYIEDRFQELHINDTLLRKQLKTGRCVLTTVNPDKGTMSSVKEPLLTLRKCRMPTSKVEAARYKSSPVFGINFSVEKQGIINVNDNIIAFY
;
A
#
# COMPACT_ATOMS: atom_id res chain seq x y z
N MET A 1 -3.70 3.76 -19.09
CA MET A 1 -2.39 3.12 -18.83
C MET A 1 -2.22 2.02 -19.85
N LYS A 2 -1.05 1.90 -20.51
CA LYS A 2 -0.83 0.87 -21.53
C LYS A 2 -0.23 -0.38 -20.89
N GLY A 3 -0.53 -1.54 -21.45
CA GLY A 3 0.06 -2.82 -21.08
C GLY A 3 0.21 -3.66 -22.33
N MET A 4 1.15 -4.61 -22.32
CA MET A 4 1.24 -5.63 -23.35
C MET A 4 0.39 -6.83 -22.94
N ASP A 5 -0.42 -7.32 -23.87
CA ASP A 5 -1.28 -8.47 -23.65
C ASP A 5 -0.47 -9.74 -23.40
N CYS A 6 -0.86 -10.53 -22.41
CA CYS A 6 -0.19 -11.81 -22.12
C CYS A 6 -0.64 -12.95 -23.04
N GLY A 7 -1.72 -12.79 -23.81
CA GLY A 7 -2.26 -13.79 -24.75
C GLY A 7 -3.54 -14.46 -24.24
N ASP A 8 -4.21 -15.15 -25.16
CA ASP A 8 -5.55 -15.71 -24.92
C ASP A 8 -5.56 -16.83 -23.89
N GLU A 9 -4.48 -17.59 -23.76
CA GLU A 9 -4.34 -18.63 -22.73
C GLU A 9 -4.56 -18.06 -21.31
N TYR A 10 -3.90 -16.94 -20.99
CA TYR A 10 -4.05 -16.27 -19.69
C TYR A 10 -5.41 -15.60 -19.54
N ALA A 11 -5.96 -15.06 -20.63
CA ALA A 11 -7.30 -14.47 -20.63
C ALA A 11 -8.36 -15.53 -20.33
N ILE A 12 -8.34 -16.67 -21.03
CA ILE A 12 -9.26 -17.80 -20.81
C ILE A 12 -9.15 -18.29 -19.36
N TRP A 13 -7.94 -18.42 -18.83
CA TRP A 13 -7.74 -18.88 -17.45
C TRP A 13 -8.39 -17.95 -16.43
N ILE A 14 -8.14 -16.64 -16.51
CA ILE A 14 -8.66 -15.67 -15.54
C ILE A 14 -10.18 -15.49 -15.68
N GLN A 15 -10.70 -15.51 -16.91
CA GLN A 15 -12.12 -15.45 -17.21
C GLN A 15 -12.88 -16.63 -16.61
N LYS A 16 -12.33 -17.85 -16.75
CA LYS A 16 -12.89 -19.05 -16.14
C LYS A 16 -12.89 -18.97 -14.62
N TYR A 17 -11.79 -18.53 -14.02
CA TYR A 17 -11.66 -18.45 -12.57
C TYR A 17 -12.59 -17.40 -11.95
N LEU A 18 -12.64 -16.20 -12.54
CA LEU A 18 -13.47 -15.09 -12.07
C LEU A 18 -14.93 -15.15 -12.56
N GLN A 19 -15.26 -16.11 -13.42
CA GLN A 19 -16.59 -16.27 -14.03
C GLN A 19 -17.08 -15.00 -14.75
N GLY A 20 -16.22 -14.42 -15.58
CA GLY A 20 -16.54 -13.29 -16.45
C GLY A 20 -15.78 -13.37 -17.78
N ASP A 21 -16.26 -12.70 -18.82
CA ASP A 21 -15.78 -12.82 -20.20
C ASP A 21 -14.92 -11.65 -20.68
N ASP A 22 -14.91 -10.52 -19.96
CA ASP A 22 -14.21 -9.28 -20.37
C ASP A 22 -12.89 -9.03 -19.60
N PHE A 23 -12.17 -10.10 -19.26
CA PHE A 23 -10.89 -10.00 -18.56
C PHE A 23 -9.71 -10.37 -19.45
N ARG A 24 -8.67 -9.52 -19.46
CA ARG A 24 -7.37 -9.82 -20.07
C ARG A 24 -6.23 -9.51 -19.11
N MET A 25 -5.20 -10.36 -19.11
CA MET A 25 -4.01 -10.15 -18.32
C MET A 25 -3.01 -9.29 -19.09
N MET A 26 -2.58 -8.19 -18.48
CA MET A 26 -1.65 -7.25 -19.08
C MET A 26 -0.35 -7.22 -18.28
N ARG A 27 0.80 -7.18 -18.96
CA ARG A 27 2.10 -6.94 -18.34
C ARG A 27 2.71 -5.63 -18.79
N TYR A 28 3.53 -5.06 -17.93
CA TYR A 28 4.37 -3.94 -18.30
C TYR A 28 5.60 -4.44 -19.07
N VAL A 29 6.00 -3.67 -20.08
CA VAL A 29 7.28 -3.82 -20.79
C VAL A 29 7.96 -2.46 -20.83
N GLN A 30 9.28 -2.46 -20.81
CA GLN A 30 10.11 -1.26 -20.58
C GLN A 30 9.83 -0.11 -21.56
N ASP A 31 9.37 -0.43 -22.77
CA ASP A 31 9.04 0.52 -23.83
C ASP A 31 7.69 1.22 -23.63
N LEU A 32 6.90 0.82 -22.62
CA LEU A 32 5.63 1.47 -22.32
C LEU A 32 5.84 2.70 -21.44
N SER A 33 5.07 3.75 -21.74
CA SER A 33 4.98 4.95 -20.93
C SER A 33 4.50 4.59 -19.53
N LEU A 34 5.30 4.95 -18.54
CA LEU A 34 4.93 4.79 -17.13
C LEU A 34 3.92 5.86 -16.72
N SER A 35 3.06 5.50 -15.77
CA SER A 35 2.08 6.43 -15.22
C SER A 35 2.77 7.37 -14.24
N ASP A 36 2.41 8.63 -14.34
CA ASP A 36 2.82 9.66 -13.41
C ASP A 36 2.02 9.54 -12.10
N SER A 37 2.72 9.38 -10.97
CA SER A 37 2.12 9.27 -9.64
C SER A 37 1.25 10.47 -9.28
N ARG A 38 1.50 11.64 -9.89
CA ARG A 38 0.71 12.86 -9.69
C ARG A 38 -0.74 12.73 -10.16
N LYS A 39 -1.02 11.85 -11.13
CA LYS A 39 -2.39 11.63 -11.64
C LYS A 39 -3.29 10.97 -10.61
N TRP A 40 -2.73 10.14 -9.72
CA TRP A 40 -3.49 9.35 -8.75
C TRP A 40 -3.50 9.98 -7.35
N THR A 41 -2.42 10.65 -6.97
CA THR A 41 -2.27 11.24 -5.63
C THR A 41 -2.80 12.68 -5.52
N GLY A 42 -3.29 13.27 -6.62
CA GLY A 42 -3.91 14.61 -6.65
C GLY A 42 -2.98 15.77 -6.24
N THR A 43 -1.68 15.52 -6.15
CA THR A 43 -0.69 16.46 -5.61
C THR A 43 0.65 16.27 -6.29
N LYS A 44 1.47 17.33 -6.34
CA LYS A 44 2.92 17.24 -6.57
C LYS A 44 3.64 16.62 -5.35
N LEU A 45 3.04 15.66 -4.66
CA LEU A 45 3.66 15.04 -3.49
C LEU A 45 4.64 13.98 -3.97
N GLY A 46 5.86 14.45 -4.14
CA GLY A 46 7.03 13.66 -3.86
C GLY A 46 8.29 14.32 -4.35
N PHE A 47 9.32 14.31 -3.50
CA PHE A 47 10.67 14.78 -3.81
C PHE A 47 11.22 14.23 -5.13
N ASN A 48 10.64 13.13 -5.63
CA ASN A 48 10.97 12.55 -6.92
C ASN A 48 9.84 12.76 -7.96
N LYS A 49 9.95 13.84 -8.75
CA LYS A 49 9.05 14.16 -9.87
C LYS A 49 9.09 13.11 -10.99
N ASP A 50 10.08 12.22 -10.93
CA ASP A 50 10.35 11.17 -11.90
C ASP A 50 10.01 9.78 -11.34
N GLU A 51 9.28 9.69 -10.21
CA GLU A 51 8.79 8.40 -9.73
C GLU A 51 7.76 7.84 -10.72
N LYS A 52 8.22 6.83 -11.46
CA LYS A 52 7.43 6.18 -12.50
C LYS A 52 6.70 4.99 -11.93
N MET A 53 5.37 4.97 -12.06
CA MET A 53 4.56 3.85 -11.61
C MET A 53 4.07 3.01 -12.78
N VAL A 54 3.97 1.71 -12.51
CA VAL A 54 3.31 0.76 -13.39
C VAL A 54 1.84 0.71 -13.01
N PHE A 55 1.36 -0.38 -12.41
CA PHE A 55 -0.06 -0.59 -12.04
C PHE A 55 -0.36 -0.31 -10.55
N HIS A 56 0.57 0.29 -9.82
CA HIS A 56 0.39 0.65 -8.41
C HIS A 56 -0.61 1.80 -8.25
N ASP A 57 -1.25 1.85 -7.08
CA ASP A 57 -2.24 2.89 -6.76
C ASP A 57 -1.58 4.27 -6.52
N ALA A 58 -0.51 4.33 -5.70
CA ALA A 58 0.02 5.61 -5.24
C ALA A 58 1.55 5.77 -5.25
N ASN A 59 2.34 4.78 -4.81
CA ASN A 59 3.81 4.87 -4.68
C ASN A 59 4.49 3.52 -4.91
N ALA A 60 5.81 3.53 -5.11
CA ALA A 60 6.58 2.32 -5.35
C ALA A 60 6.72 1.42 -4.12
N VAL A 61 6.84 2.00 -2.92
CA VAL A 61 7.04 1.26 -1.68
C VAL A 61 6.00 1.66 -0.65
N HIS A 62 5.38 0.66 -0.02
CA HIS A 62 4.48 0.81 1.10
C HIS A 62 4.99 0.01 2.28
N VAL A 63 5.10 0.68 3.41
CA VAL A 63 5.65 0.16 4.66
C VAL A 63 4.55 0.15 5.72
N ILE A 64 4.45 -0.95 6.47
CA ILE A 64 3.64 -1.02 7.69
C ILE A 64 4.42 -1.66 8.82
N ASN A 65 4.00 -1.37 10.04
CA ASN A 65 4.56 -1.94 11.25
C ASN A 65 3.68 -3.07 11.80
N ASN A 66 4.28 -4.23 12.10
CA ASN A 66 3.60 -5.39 12.64
C ASN A 66 2.98 -5.10 14.02
N CYS A 67 3.64 -4.30 14.86
CA CYS A 67 3.07 -3.90 16.16
C CYS A 67 1.84 -3.00 16.01
N SER A 68 1.77 -2.17 14.96
CA SER A 68 0.56 -1.40 14.63
C SER A 68 -0.58 -2.30 14.18
N VAL A 69 -0.28 -3.40 13.47
CA VAL A 69 -1.30 -4.40 13.09
C VAL A 69 -1.81 -5.12 14.33
N ALA A 70 -0.93 -5.50 15.25
CA ALA A 70 -1.30 -6.12 16.52
C ALA A 70 -2.20 -5.20 17.37
N ASP A 71 -1.89 -3.90 17.45
CA ASP A 71 -2.74 -2.94 18.17
C ASP A 71 -4.14 -2.77 17.54
N ILE A 72 -4.26 -2.87 16.22
CA ILE A 72 -5.57 -2.93 15.54
C ILE A 72 -6.30 -4.23 15.85
N ASN A 73 -5.61 -5.38 15.84
CA ASN A 73 -6.20 -6.67 16.20
C ASN A 73 -6.74 -6.70 17.63
N ASN A 74 -6.06 -6.05 18.57
CA ASN A 74 -6.55 -5.93 19.95
C ASN A 74 -7.90 -5.19 20.06
N LYS A 75 -8.33 -4.48 19.00
CA LYS A 75 -9.61 -3.77 18.92
C LYS A 75 -10.67 -4.53 18.10
N ILE A 76 -10.32 -5.68 17.53
CA ILE A 76 -11.18 -6.52 16.68
C ILE A 76 -11.20 -7.94 17.27
N PRO A 77 -12.06 -8.22 18.25
CA PRO A 77 -12.08 -9.53 18.90
C PRO A 77 -12.62 -10.66 18.02
N GLU A 78 -13.35 -10.35 16.94
CA GLU A 78 -14.06 -11.35 16.12
C GLU A 78 -13.20 -12.02 15.04
N GLU A 79 -12.13 -11.37 14.58
CA GLU A 79 -11.28 -11.89 13.49
C GLU A 79 -9.84 -11.36 13.62
N GLU A 80 -8.86 -12.25 13.45
CA GLU A 80 -7.46 -11.85 13.31
C GLU A 80 -7.20 -11.27 11.91
N ILE A 81 -6.76 -10.01 11.89
CA ILE A 81 -6.40 -9.30 10.68
C ILE A 81 -4.89 -9.41 10.45
N THR A 82 -4.50 -10.11 9.40
CA THR A 82 -3.10 -10.20 8.99
C THR A 82 -2.65 -8.97 8.18
N TYR A 83 -1.36 -8.67 8.20
CA TYR A 83 -0.76 -7.58 7.41
C TYR A 83 -1.07 -7.68 5.90
N ARG A 84 -1.34 -8.89 5.39
CA ARG A 84 -1.68 -9.16 3.99
C ARG A 84 -2.88 -8.33 3.51
N ARG A 85 -3.82 -7.99 4.39
CA ARG A 85 -4.97 -7.12 4.06
C ARG A 85 -4.57 -5.68 3.73
N PHE A 86 -3.43 -5.21 4.23
CA PHE A 86 -2.92 -3.86 3.96
C PHE A 86 -1.95 -3.81 2.77
N ARG A 87 -1.55 -4.98 2.25
CA ARG A 87 -0.70 -5.16 1.05
C ARG A 87 0.63 -4.36 1.12
N PRO A 88 1.40 -4.46 2.22
CA PRO A 88 2.70 -3.79 2.30
C PRO A 88 3.71 -4.44 1.34
N ASN A 89 4.71 -3.66 0.93
CA ASN A 89 5.94 -4.19 0.34
C ASN A 89 6.95 -4.57 1.43
N ILE A 90 7.05 -3.76 2.48
CA ILE A 90 7.97 -3.95 3.60
C ILE A 90 7.15 -3.99 4.89
N LEU A 91 7.33 -5.05 5.68
CA LEU A 91 6.82 -5.19 7.03
C LEU A 91 7.98 -4.94 8.00
N ILE A 92 7.80 -4.02 8.94
CA ILE A 92 8.79 -3.69 9.98
C ILE A 92 8.25 -4.02 11.36
N GLU A 93 9.13 -4.06 12.36
CA GLU A 93 8.74 -4.24 13.76
C GLU A 93 9.37 -3.15 14.62
N CYS A 94 8.54 -2.28 15.18
CA CYS A 94 8.93 -1.18 16.08
C CYS A 94 7.72 -0.77 16.93
N GLU A 95 7.86 0.23 17.82
CA GLU A 95 6.74 0.71 18.62
C GLU A 95 5.51 1.05 17.75
N ALA A 96 4.32 0.62 18.17
CA ALA A 96 3.10 0.80 17.38
C ALA A 96 2.90 2.28 16.99
N TYR A 97 2.65 2.50 15.70
CA TYR A 97 2.42 3.79 15.05
C TYR A 97 3.60 4.76 14.98
N ILE A 98 4.79 4.39 15.48
CA ILE A 98 5.98 5.26 15.34
C ILE A 98 6.33 5.51 13.87
N GLU A 99 5.95 4.59 12.97
CA GLU A 99 6.15 4.73 11.54
C GLU A 99 5.46 5.96 10.95
N ASP A 100 4.42 6.48 11.60
CA ASP A 100 3.76 7.72 11.19
C ASP A 100 4.72 8.92 11.18
N ARG A 101 5.79 8.88 11.96
CA ARG A 101 6.75 9.98 12.11
C ARG A 101 7.90 9.91 11.11
N PHE A 102 8.28 8.72 10.65
CA PHE A 102 9.42 8.49 9.75
C PHE A 102 9.39 9.42 8.56
N GLN A 103 10.45 10.17 8.33
CA GLN A 103 10.67 10.96 7.12
C GLN A 103 11.58 10.22 6.14
N GLU A 104 12.54 9.45 6.67
CA GLU A 104 13.52 8.70 5.87
C GLU A 104 13.76 7.33 6.50
N LEU A 105 13.96 6.31 5.66
CA LEU A 105 14.43 5.00 6.07
C LEU A 105 15.69 4.64 5.30
N HIS A 106 16.73 4.27 6.03
CA HIS A 106 17.97 3.74 5.49
C HIS A 106 18.04 2.24 5.78
N ILE A 107 18.21 1.44 4.73
CA ILE A 107 18.30 -0.02 4.80
C ILE A 107 19.46 -0.44 3.91
N ASN A 108 20.61 -0.76 4.51
CA ASN A 108 21.89 -0.92 3.80
C ASN A 108 22.16 0.31 2.89
N ASP A 109 22.30 0.08 1.58
CA ASP A 109 22.46 1.11 0.55
C ASP A 109 21.16 1.75 0.08
N THR A 110 20.01 1.23 0.49
CA THR A 110 18.69 1.72 0.06
C THR A 110 18.26 2.91 0.90
N LEU A 111 17.85 3.99 0.23
CA LEU A 111 17.26 5.17 0.86
C LEU A 111 15.82 5.32 0.41
N LEU A 112 14.89 5.32 1.37
CA LEU A 112 13.48 5.56 1.16
C LEU A 112 13.09 6.91 1.77
N ARG A 113 12.37 7.73 1.02
CA ARG A 113 11.80 8.99 1.53
C ARG A 113 10.29 8.94 1.63
N LYS A 114 9.76 9.35 2.77
CA LYS A 114 8.33 9.40 3.02
C LYS A 114 7.66 10.31 2.00
N GLN A 115 6.53 9.81 1.52
CA GLN A 115 5.64 10.54 0.63
C GLN A 115 4.39 10.96 1.37
N LEU A 116 3.65 9.99 1.88
CA LEU A 116 2.41 10.24 2.60
C LEU A 116 1.99 9.02 3.42
N LYS A 117 1.10 9.23 4.39
CA LYS A 117 0.36 8.11 4.98
C LYS A 117 -0.54 7.46 3.95
N THR A 118 -0.81 6.17 4.07
CA THR A 118 -1.66 5.45 3.12
C THR A 118 -3.12 5.49 3.58
N GLY A 119 -3.98 6.11 2.77
CA GLY A 119 -5.43 6.05 2.99
C GLY A 119 -5.96 4.63 2.76
N ARG A 120 -6.88 4.18 3.61
CA ARG A 120 -7.42 2.81 3.54
C ARG A 120 -8.84 2.80 3.00
N CYS A 121 -9.07 1.86 2.08
CA CYS A 121 -10.32 1.67 1.37
C CYS A 121 -10.93 0.30 1.68
N VAL A 122 -12.06 0.00 1.05
CA VAL A 122 -12.79 -1.28 1.24
C VAL A 122 -11.95 -2.52 0.95
N LEU A 123 -10.90 -2.43 0.13
CA LEU A 123 -10.06 -3.59 -0.18
C LEU A 123 -9.37 -4.20 1.04
N THR A 124 -9.19 -3.45 2.13
CA THR A 124 -8.67 -4.02 3.38
C THR A 124 -9.63 -5.02 4.02
N THR A 125 -10.90 -5.06 3.61
CA THR A 125 -11.90 -5.98 4.16
C THR A 125 -11.92 -7.34 3.46
N VAL A 126 -11.16 -7.53 2.39
CA VAL A 126 -11.04 -8.81 1.69
C VAL A 126 -10.18 -9.76 2.52
N ASN A 127 -10.72 -10.92 2.87
CA ASN A 127 -9.96 -12.00 3.49
C ASN A 127 -9.04 -12.63 2.41
N PRO A 128 -7.70 -12.60 2.60
CA PRO A 128 -6.76 -13.03 1.56
C PRO A 128 -6.78 -14.54 1.29
N ASP A 129 -7.23 -15.35 2.26
CA ASP A 129 -7.28 -16.81 2.12
C ASP A 129 -8.61 -17.27 1.48
N LYS A 130 -9.69 -16.50 1.70
CA LYS A 130 -11.04 -16.85 1.21
C LYS A 130 -11.47 -16.09 -0.05
N GLY A 131 -10.84 -14.95 -0.35
CA GLY A 131 -11.23 -14.08 -1.46
C GLY A 131 -12.56 -13.34 -1.26
N THR A 132 -13.14 -13.40 -0.05
CA THR A 132 -14.45 -12.76 0.26
C THR A 132 -14.27 -11.49 1.08
N MET A 133 -15.13 -10.50 0.84
CA MET A 133 -15.19 -9.28 1.66
C MET A 133 -15.86 -9.54 3.01
N SER A 134 -15.34 -8.93 4.07
CA SER A 134 -15.95 -8.97 5.41
C SER A 134 -17.34 -8.33 5.40
N SER A 135 -18.35 -9.07 5.88
CA SER A 135 -19.73 -8.60 6.02
C SER A 135 -19.86 -7.46 7.04
N VAL A 136 -19.01 -7.45 8.07
CA VAL A 136 -18.93 -6.42 9.10
C VAL A 136 -17.95 -5.29 8.76
N LYS A 137 -17.33 -5.32 7.56
CA LYS A 137 -16.42 -4.27 7.06
C LYS A 137 -15.16 -4.04 7.91
N GLU A 138 -14.72 -5.03 8.69
CA GLU A 138 -13.43 -4.96 9.39
C GLU A 138 -12.25 -5.28 8.44
N PRO A 139 -11.06 -4.66 8.63
CA PRO A 139 -10.66 -3.75 9.71
C PRO A 139 -11.05 -2.27 9.49
N LEU A 140 -11.76 -1.97 8.39
CA LEU A 140 -11.97 -0.58 7.97
C LEU A 140 -12.85 0.22 8.96
N LEU A 141 -13.81 -0.44 9.62
CA LEU A 141 -14.61 0.20 10.68
C LEU A 141 -13.73 0.57 11.87
N THR A 142 -12.90 -0.34 12.36
CA THR A 142 -12.00 -0.06 13.48
C THR A 142 -11.00 1.04 13.14
N LEU A 143 -10.42 1.01 11.95
CA LEU A 143 -9.54 2.08 11.47
C LEU A 143 -10.24 3.45 11.46
N ARG A 144 -11.51 3.54 11.05
CA ARG A 144 -12.26 4.80 11.10
C ARG A 144 -12.49 5.32 12.52
N LYS A 145 -12.49 4.45 13.54
CA LYS A 145 -12.67 4.86 14.94
C LYS A 145 -11.38 5.45 15.53
N CYS A 146 -10.21 4.92 15.15
CA CYS A 146 -8.94 5.24 15.84
C CYS A 146 -7.84 5.83 14.96
N ARG A 147 -8.00 5.83 13.63
CA ARG A 147 -6.95 6.19 12.66
C ARG A 147 -7.41 7.22 11.64
N MET A 148 -8.33 8.12 12.03
CA MET A 148 -8.72 9.23 11.17
C MET A 148 -7.64 10.32 11.13
N PRO A 149 -7.45 10.99 9.98
CA PRO A 149 -6.64 12.20 9.86
C PRO A 149 -6.95 13.23 10.95
N THR A 150 -5.92 13.79 11.59
CA THR A 150 -6.09 14.77 12.68
C THR A 150 -5.74 16.19 12.26
N SER A 151 -4.84 16.36 11.29
CA SER A 151 -4.49 17.70 10.78
C SER A 151 -5.44 18.16 9.68
N LYS A 152 -5.63 19.48 9.53
CA LYS A 152 -6.44 20.06 8.44
C LYS A 152 -5.95 19.63 7.05
N VAL A 153 -4.63 19.54 6.88
CA VAL A 153 -4.00 19.14 5.62
C VAL A 153 -4.33 17.68 5.29
N GLU A 154 -4.17 16.78 6.26
CA GLU A 154 -4.52 15.37 6.06
C GLU A 154 -6.04 15.19 5.88
N ALA A 155 -6.87 15.91 6.63
CA ALA A 155 -8.32 15.85 6.51
C ALA A 155 -8.81 16.28 5.11
N ALA A 156 -8.24 17.35 4.54
CA ALA A 156 -8.55 17.77 3.17
C ALA A 156 -8.17 16.72 2.13
N ARG A 157 -7.10 15.96 2.41
CA ARG A 157 -6.58 14.92 1.51
C ARG A 157 -7.36 13.63 1.57
N TYR A 158 -7.44 13.02 2.76
CA TYR A 158 -7.99 11.67 2.93
C TYR A 158 -9.51 11.69 3.12
N LYS A 159 -10.10 12.86 3.38
CA LYS A 159 -11.53 13.03 3.63
C LYS A 159 -12.00 12.08 4.74
N SER A 160 -12.83 11.09 4.41
CA SER A 160 -13.35 10.08 5.32
C SER A 160 -12.54 8.78 5.36
N SER A 161 -11.39 8.73 4.69
CA SER A 161 -10.51 7.55 4.67
C SER A 161 -9.60 7.56 5.89
N PRO A 162 -9.58 6.50 6.72
CA PRO A 162 -8.58 6.38 7.76
C PRO A 162 -7.21 6.10 7.17
N VAL A 163 -6.15 6.34 7.95
CA VAL A 163 -4.76 6.20 7.53
C VAL A 163 -4.03 5.13 8.34
N PHE A 164 -3.36 4.21 7.65
CA PHE A 164 -2.57 3.15 8.27
C PHE A 164 -1.42 2.83 7.34
N GLY A 165 -0.19 2.68 7.80
CA GLY A 165 0.96 2.52 6.90
C GLY A 165 1.38 3.78 6.15
N ILE A 166 2.56 3.70 5.54
CA ILE A 166 3.25 4.85 4.95
C ILE A 166 3.75 4.47 3.56
N ASN A 167 3.49 5.37 2.61
CA ASN A 167 4.05 5.29 1.28
C ASN A 167 5.41 6.01 1.24
N PHE A 168 6.38 5.36 0.61
CA PHE A 168 7.73 5.85 0.38
C PHE A 168 8.08 5.81 -1.11
N SER A 169 8.93 6.75 -1.52
CA SER A 169 9.65 6.69 -2.79
C SER A 169 11.05 6.14 -2.55
N VAL A 170 11.64 5.54 -3.58
CA VAL A 170 13.05 5.12 -3.57
C VAL A 170 13.93 6.27 -4.06
N GLU A 171 14.79 6.81 -3.20
CA GLU A 171 15.78 7.84 -3.55
C GLU A 171 17.12 7.25 -3.97
N LYS A 172 17.56 6.20 -3.25
CA LYS A 172 18.73 5.40 -3.62
C LYS A 172 18.32 3.94 -3.68
N GLN A 173 18.54 3.31 -4.84
CA GLN A 173 18.28 1.89 -5.02
C GLN A 173 19.37 1.06 -4.35
N GLY A 174 18.98 -0.10 -3.82
CA GLY A 174 19.88 -1.07 -3.21
C GLY A 174 19.16 -2.41 -3.03
N ILE A 175 19.87 -3.36 -2.43
CA ILE A 175 19.31 -4.67 -2.07
C ILE A 175 18.96 -4.63 -0.58
N ILE A 176 17.73 -5.05 -0.28
CA ILE A 176 17.24 -5.25 1.08
C ILE A 176 16.83 -6.71 1.25
N ASN A 177 17.04 -7.24 2.44
CA ASN A 177 16.72 -8.59 2.84
C ASN A 177 15.89 -8.58 4.12
N VAL A 178 15.20 -9.70 4.37
CA VAL A 178 14.55 -9.92 5.67
C VAL A 178 15.62 -9.91 6.76
N ASN A 179 15.32 -9.28 7.89
CA ASN A 179 16.20 -9.07 9.04
C ASN A 179 17.29 -8.00 8.87
N ASP A 180 17.30 -7.23 7.78
CA ASP A 180 18.17 -6.06 7.70
C ASP A 180 17.77 -5.00 8.73
N ASN A 181 18.77 -4.35 9.33
CA ASN A 181 18.55 -3.24 10.24
C ASN A 181 18.04 -2.00 9.47
N ILE A 182 17.10 -1.30 10.10
CA ILE A 182 16.52 -0.07 9.55
C ILE A 182 16.89 1.10 10.45
N ILE A 183 17.49 2.13 9.88
CA ILE A 183 17.69 3.41 10.56
C ILE A 183 16.61 4.37 10.07
N ALA A 184 15.75 4.81 10.99
CA ALA A 184 14.66 5.73 10.71
C ALA A 184 14.98 7.14 11.20
N PHE A 185 14.74 8.14 10.36
CA PHE A 185 14.89 9.57 10.70
C PHE A 185 13.50 10.21 10.75
N TYR A 186 13.21 11.02 11.77
CA TYR A 186 11.91 11.65 11.96
C TYR A 186 11.96 12.95 12.77
#